data_AF-A0A0F3IQH1-F1
#
_entry.id   AF-A0A0F3IQH1-F1
#
_cell.length_a   1.000
_cell.length_b   1.000
_cell.length_c   1.000
_cell.angle_alpha   90.00
_cell.angle_beta   90.00
_cell.angle_gamma   90.00
#
_symmetry.space_group_name_H-M   'P 1'
#
loop_
_entity.id
_entity.type
_entity.pdbx_description
1 polymer ?
#
loop_
_entity_poly.entity_id
_entity_poly.type
_entity_poly.pdbx_seq_one_letter_code
_entity_poly.pdbx_strand_id
1 'polypeptide(L)' 'MPLFEYQSSSFKALTSDRGPQEELYRFYNSATNSHFFTVSESERDTIIATLPTFKYEGVAFYVDVLG' A
#
# COMPACT_ATOMS: atom_id res chain seq x y z
N MET A 1 20.94 -2.24 -44.75
CA MET A 1 20.25 -1.45 -43.70
C MET A 1 19.78 -2.43 -42.64
N PRO A 2 20.37 -2.47 -41.43
CA PRO A 2 19.86 -3.34 -40.39
C PRO A 2 18.68 -2.66 -39.71
N LEU A 3 17.55 -3.37 -39.67
CA LEU A 3 16.37 -2.99 -38.90
C LEU A 3 16.74 -3.21 -37.42
N PHE A 4 16.67 -2.17 -36.60
CA PHE A 4 16.86 -2.32 -35.15
C PHE A 4 15.73 -3.19 -34.62
N GLU A 5 16.06 -4.43 -34.26
CA GLU A 5 15.15 -5.33 -33.56
C GLU A 5 15.09 -4.87 -32.11
N TYR A 6 14.03 -4.11 -31.79
CA TYR A 6 13.73 -3.70 -30.43
C TYR A 6 13.39 -4.99 -29.67
N GLN A 7 14.37 -5.53 -28.93
CA GLN A 7 14.08 -6.53 -27.90
C GLN A 7 13.28 -5.80 -26.84
N SER A 8 11.95 -5.80 -26.97
CA SER A 8 11.06 -5.49 -25.86
C SER A 8 11.48 -6.42 -24.74
N SER A 9 12.07 -5.86 -23.68
CA SER A 9 12.43 -6.64 -22.52
C SER A 9 11.19 -7.42 -22.11
N SER A 10 11.28 -8.74 -22.28
CA SER A 10 10.27 -9.66 -21.81
C SER A 10 10.18 -9.41 -20.31
N PHE A 11 9.20 -8.61 -19.89
CA PHE A 11 8.71 -8.68 -18.53
C PHE A 11 8.11 -10.08 -18.44
N LYS A 12 8.95 -11.05 -18.07
CA LYS A 12 8.48 -12.24 -17.38
C LYS A 12 7.62 -11.66 -16.28
N ALA A 13 6.30 -11.81 -16.41
CA ALA A 13 5.45 -11.80 -15.25
C ALA A 13 6.06 -12.87 -14.35
N LEU A 14 6.96 -12.44 -13.46
CA LEU A 14 7.13 -13.10 -12.19
C LEU A 14 5.71 -13.05 -11.66
N THR A 15 4.98 -14.14 -11.90
CA THR A 15 3.78 -14.47 -11.16
C THR A 15 4.16 -14.15 -9.75
N SER A 16 3.57 -13.08 -9.23
CA SER A 16 4.03 -12.41 -8.03
C SER A 16 3.86 -13.39 -6.88
N ASP A 17 4.84 -14.26 -6.69
CA ASP A 17 5.19 -14.93 -5.44
C ASP A 17 5.83 -13.88 -4.53
N ARG A 18 5.18 -12.71 -4.47
CA ARG A 18 5.19 -11.90 -3.27
C ARG A 18 4.26 -12.66 -2.36
N GLY A 19 4.68 -12.90 -1.13
CA GLY A 19 3.88 -13.62 -0.16
C GLY A 19 2.51 -12.97 0.04
N PRO A 20 1.68 -13.48 0.96
CA PRO A 20 0.48 -12.77 1.37
C PRO A 20 0.79 -11.28 1.56
N GLN A 21 0.06 -10.41 0.86
CA GLN A 21 0.21 -8.97 0.97
C GLN A 21 -0.86 -8.45 1.91
N GLU A 22 -0.43 -7.63 2.89
CA GLU A 22 -1.33 -6.93 3.79
C GLU A 22 -1.62 -5.51 3.29
N GLU A 23 -2.84 -5.05 3.53
CA GLU A 23 -3.26 -3.70 3.21
C GLU A 23 -2.70 -2.71 4.25
N LEU A 24 -1.94 -1.72 3.82
CA LEU A 24 -1.45 -0.63 4.67
C LEU A 24 -2.41 0.56 4.57
N TYR A 25 -3.19 0.76 5.63
CA TYR A 25 -4.16 1.84 5.77
C TYR A 25 -3.46 3.16 6.11
N ARG A 26 -3.89 4.26 5.48
CA ARG A 26 -3.39 5.61 5.76
C ARG A 26 -4.45 6.49 6.39
N PHE A 27 -4.01 7.26 7.37
CA PHE A 27 -4.81 8.26 8.06
C PHE A 27 -4.11 9.60 8.06
N TYR A 28 -4.86 10.65 7.76
CA TYR A 28 -4.38 12.03 7.89
C TYR A 28 -4.85 12.64 9.20
N ASN A 29 -3.92 13.11 10.03
CA ASN A 29 -4.23 13.86 11.24
C ASN A 29 -4.19 15.36 10.94
N SER A 30 -5.37 16.00 10.94
CA SER A 30 -5.47 17.44 10.64
C SER A 30 -4.95 18.34 11.76
N ALA A 31 -4.78 17.83 12.98
CA ALA A 31 -4.26 18.61 14.10
C ALA A 31 -2.74 18.77 14.05
N THR A 32 -2.02 17.72 13.63
CA THR A 32 -0.54 17.70 13.55
C THR A 32 -0.02 17.79 12.12
N ASN A 33 -0.91 17.80 11.13
CA ASN A 33 -0.57 17.79 9.70
C ASN A 33 0.34 16.60 9.33
N SER A 34 0.06 15.43 9.92
CA SER A 34 0.90 14.22 9.78
C SER A 34 0.08 13.02 9.32
N HIS A 35 0.77 12.02 8.76
CA HIS A 35 0.17 10.76 8.36
C HIS A 35 0.49 9.65 9.36
N PHE A 36 -0.49 8.81 9.62
CA PHE A 36 -0.36 7.57 10.39
C PHE A 36 -0.69 6.39 9.49
N PHE A 37 0.02 5.28 9.68
CA PHE A 37 -0.11 4.08 8.87
C PHE A 37 -0.26 2.85 9.76
N THR A 38 -1.15 1.94 9.40
CA THR A 38 -1.33 0.66 10.10
C THR A 38 -1.78 -0.43 9.13
N VAL A 39 -1.37 -1.68 9.39
CA VAL A 39 -1.88 -2.88 8.70
C VAL A 39 -3.02 -3.55 9.47
N SER A 40 -3.24 -3.14 10.73
CA SER A 40 -4.24 -3.75 11.61
C SER A 40 -5.63 -3.22 11.30
N GLU A 41 -6.52 -4.11 10.87
CA GLU A 41 -7.93 -3.77 10.64
C GLU A 41 -8.64 -3.32 11.92
N SER A 42 -8.31 -3.92 13.06
CA SER A 42 -8.88 -3.54 14.36
C SER A 42 -8.44 -2.14 14.80
N GLU A 43 -7.17 -1.81 14.55
CA GLU A 43 -6.67 -0.46 14.82
C GLU A 43 -7.30 0.57 13.86
N ARG A 44 -7.43 0.21 12.58
CA ARG A 44 -8.15 1.03 11.58
C ARG A 44 -9.56 1.36 12.06
N ASP A 45 -10.33 0.35 12.45
CA ASP A 45 -11.72 0.51 12.87
C ASP A 45 -11.83 1.30 14.18
N THR A 46 -10.89 1.08 15.10
CA THR A 46 -10.81 1.85 16.36
C THR A 46 -10.52 3.33 16.09
N ILE A 47 -9.56 3.65 15.22
CA ILE A 47 -9.23 5.03 14.87
C ILE A 47 -10.42 5.73 14.21
N ILE A 48 -11.09 5.06 13.26
CA ILE A 48 -12.30 5.58 12.60
C ILE A 48 -13.41 5.87 13.62
N ALA A 49 -13.62 4.98 14.59
CA ALA A 49 -14.70 5.11 15.57
C ALA A 49 -14.41 6.11 16.69
N THR A 50 -13.14 6.27 17.08
CA THR A 50 -12.79 6.97 18.35
C THR A 50 -12.01 8.26 18.16
N LEU A 51 -11.31 8.44 17.04
CA LEU A 51 -10.40 9.57 16.83
C LEU A 51 -10.87 10.46 15.67
N PRO A 52 -11.79 11.42 15.90
CA PRO A 52 -12.35 12.26 14.83
C PRO A 52 -11.32 13.21 14.18
N THR A 53 -10.16 13.38 14.78
CA THR A 53 -9.03 14.16 14.22
C THR A 53 -8.30 13.43 13.10
N PHE A 54 -8.42 12.10 13.05
CA PHE A 54 -7.87 11.28 11.98
C PHE A 54 -8.92 11.08 10.90
N LYS A 55 -8.57 11.46 9.68
CA LYS A 55 -9.35 11.16 8.48
C LYS A 55 -8.80 9.91 7.84
N TYR A 56 -9.63 8.89 7.71
CA TYR A 56 -9.29 7.70 6.96
C TYR A 56 -9.19 8.03 5.47
N GLU A 57 -8.03 7.76 4.87
CA GLU A 57 -7.77 8.03 3.46
C GLU A 57 -7.81 6.77 2.58
N GLY A 58 -7.95 5.58 3.18
CA GLY A 58 -7.98 4.31 2.47
C GLY A 58 -6.67 3.54 2.54
N VAL A 59 -6.54 2.54 1.66
CA VAL A 59 -5.32 1.75 1.47
C VAL A 59 -4.30 2.60 0.71
N ALA A 60 -3.14 2.85 1.31
CA ALA A 60 -2.06 3.58 0.66
C ALA A 60 -1.10 2.65 -0.10
N PHE A 61 -0.80 1.47 0.47
CA PHE A 61 0.13 0.50 -0.09
C PHE A 61 -0.28 -0.93 0.26
N TYR A 62 0.26 -1.89 -0.50
CA TYR A 62 0.24 -3.30 -0.15
C TYR A 62 1.65 -3.68 0.31
N VAL A 63 1.77 -4.23 1.51
CA VAL A 63 3.06 -4.62 2.08
C VAL A 63 3.21 -6.13 2.03
N ASP A 64 4.42 -6.58 1.70
CA ASP A 64 4.74 -8.01 1.71
C ASP A 64 4.87 -8.47 3.17
N VAL A 65 4.05 -9.44 3.56
CA VAL A 65 4.24 -10.11 4.84
C VAL A 65 5.36 -11.11 4.63
N LEU A 66 6.58 -10.72 5.00
CA LEU A 66 7.69 -11.66 5.07
C LEU A 66 7.30 -12.75 6.07
N GLY A 67 6.93 -13.91 5.52
CA GLY A 67 6.63 -15.13 6.29
C GLY A 67 7.86 -15.75 6.93
#